data_AF-W4M1A5-F1
#
_entry.id   AF-W4M1A5-F1
#
_cell.length_a   1.000
_cell.length_b   1.000
_cell.length_c   1.000
_cell.angle_alpha   90.00
_cell.angle_beta   90.00
_cell.angle_gamma   90.00
#
_symmetry.space_group_name_H-M   'P 1'
#
loop_
_entity.id
_entity.type
_entity.pdbx_description
1 polymer ?
#
loop_
_entity_poly.entity_id
_entity_poly.type
_entity_poly.pdbx_seq_one_letter_code
_entity_poly.pdbx_strand_id
1 'polypeptide(L)'
;MFTLRMKYALYGLLFLGGLASLAFASYQQHYSRLITTGHRAVAEQRFDSRDYERASQLWLASQDRLSFNRGVLAYKAQNLPRAAQFFRQVSQDTTSAALRVQALHNLGMVMVALKEAQGAAHMFKEALRLNPEDMRSKFHLERLYHFVLQSQSKSSEASVQQAPGNAKKQGQQPGQDGQGRGSADKGI
;
A
#
# COMPACT_ATOMS: atom_id res chain seq x y z
N MET A 1 66.83 -20.68 -14.95
CA MET A 1 66.01 -19.54 -15.44
C MET A 1 64.50 -19.80 -15.43
N PHE A 2 64.03 -21.02 -15.75
CA PHE A 2 62.59 -21.34 -15.84
C PHE A 2 61.80 -21.13 -14.52
N THR A 3 62.36 -21.56 -13.39
CA THR A 3 61.74 -21.43 -12.06
C THR A 3 61.62 -19.98 -11.58
N LEU A 4 62.52 -19.11 -12.02
CA LEU A 4 62.53 -17.69 -11.65
C LEU A 4 61.42 -16.93 -12.39
N ARG A 5 61.22 -17.21 -13.67
CA ARG A 5 60.12 -16.66 -14.48
C ARG A 5 58.74 -17.08 -13.95
N MET A 6 58.59 -18.33 -13.52
CA MET A 6 57.35 -18.83 -12.90
C MET A 6 57.00 -18.10 -11.59
N LYS A 7 58.01 -17.80 -10.75
CA LYS A 7 57.81 -17.05 -9.51
C LYS A 7 57.34 -15.62 -9.79
N TYR A 8 57.95 -14.92 -10.75
CA TYR A 8 57.50 -13.57 -11.13
C TYR A 8 56.11 -13.56 -11.74
N ALA A 9 55.74 -14.57 -12.54
CA ALA A 9 54.37 -14.71 -13.05
C ALA A 9 53.35 -14.91 -11.93
N LEU A 10 53.69 -15.73 -10.92
CA LEU A 10 52.84 -15.95 -9.73
C LEU A 10 52.69 -14.66 -8.89
N TYR A 11 53.78 -13.93 -8.65
CA TYR A 11 53.73 -12.65 -7.93
C TYR A 11 52.90 -11.59 -8.70
N GLY A 12 53.02 -11.55 -10.03
CA GLY A 12 52.21 -10.68 -10.86
C GLY A 12 50.71 -10.98 -10.75
N LEU A 13 50.34 -12.26 -10.74
CA LEU A 13 48.94 -12.70 -10.63
C LEU A 13 48.34 -12.40 -9.25
N LEU A 14 49.12 -12.61 -8.19
CA LEU A 14 48.72 -12.24 -6.82
C LEU A 14 48.55 -10.72 -6.66
N PHE A 15 49.43 -9.93 -7.26
CA PHE A 15 49.34 -8.46 -7.25
C PHE A 15 48.10 -7.96 -8.00
N LEU A 16 47.80 -8.52 -9.18
CA LEU A 16 46.58 -8.23 -9.94
C LEU A 16 45.31 -8.61 -9.16
N GLY A 17 45.30 -9.75 -8.47
CA GLY A 17 44.19 -10.16 -7.61
C GLY A 17 43.98 -9.22 -6.40
N GLY A 18 45.06 -8.73 -5.81
CA GLY A 18 45.01 -7.72 -4.73
C GLY A 18 44.41 -6.39 -5.20
N LEU A 19 44.82 -5.90 -6.38
CA LEU A 19 44.26 -4.69 -6.98
C LEU A 19 42.77 -4.83 -7.31
N ALA A 20 42.36 -5.97 -7.87
CA ALA A 20 40.95 -6.25 -8.13
C ALA A 20 40.11 -6.27 -6.85
N SER A 21 40.66 -6.80 -5.75
CA SER A 21 39.99 -6.85 -4.45
C SER A 21 39.82 -5.46 -3.82
N LEU A 22 40.83 -4.59 -3.95
CA LEU A 22 40.76 -3.19 -3.52
C LEU A 22 39.77 -2.37 -4.37
N ALA A 23 39.74 -2.60 -5.68
CA ALA A 23 38.74 -2.01 -6.58
C ALA A 23 37.31 -2.46 -6.22
N PHE A 24 37.13 -3.75 -5.90
CA PHE A 24 35.84 -4.29 -5.47
C PHE A 24 35.40 -3.73 -4.11
N ALA A 25 36.31 -3.62 -3.13
CA ALA A 25 36.02 -3.06 -1.81
C ALA A 25 35.68 -1.55 -1.90
N SER A 26 36.42 -0.78 -2.71
CA SER A 26 36.12 0.63 -2.95
C SER A 26 34.79 0.83 -3.69
N TYR A 27 34.48 -0.04 -4.66
CA TYR A 27 33.18 -0.09 -5.32
C TYR A 27 32.04 -0.40 -4.33
N GLN A 28 32.21 -1.38 -3.45
CA GLN A 28 31.24 -1.69 -2.40
C GLN A 28 31.06 -0.56 -1.37
N GLN A 29 32.14 0.13 -1.00
CA GLN A 29 32.08 1.26 -0.06
C GLN A 29 31.45 2.50 -0.69
N HIS A 30 31.64 2.72 -1.99
CA HIS A 30 30.92 3.75 -2.74
C HIS A 30 29.43 3.39 -2.88
N TYR A 31 29.13 2.12 -3.16
CA TYR A 31 27.78 1.57 -3.23
C TYR A 31 26.99 1.73 -1.91
N SER A 32 27.58 1.41 -0.76
CA SER A 32 26.90 1.52 0.54
C SER A 32 26.62 2.98 0.95
N ARG A 33 27.53 3.91 0.62
CA ARG A 33 27.36 5.35 0.86
C ARG A 33 26.29 5.97 -0.04
N LEU A 34 26.15 5.53 -1.30
CA LEU A 34 25.10 6.00 -2.20
C LEU A 34 23.72 5.46 -1.83
N ILE A 35 23.63 4.18 -1.43
CA ILE A 35 22.37 3.58 -0.95
C ILE A 35 21.90 4.30 0.33
N THR A 36 22.80 4.56 1.27
CA THR A 36 22.44 5.26 2.53
C THR A 36 22.05 6.72 2.29
N THR A 37 22.73 7.45 1.41
CA THR A 37 22.35 8.82 1.07
C THR A 37 21.04 8.90 0.28
N GLY A 38 20.79 7.98 -0.66
CA GLY A 38 19.51 7.85 -1.36
C GLY A 38 18.35 7.48 -0.43
N HIS A 39 18.54 6.50 0.47
CA HIS A 39 17.53 6.11 1.47
C HIS A 39 17.31 7.20 2.53
N ARG A 40 18.36 7.94 2.94
CA ARG A 40 18.27 9.06 3.89
C ARG A 40 17.58 10.28 3.28
N ALA A 41 17.83 10.60 2.02
CA ALA A 41 17.14 11.69 1.36
C ALA A 41 15.67 11.35 1.02
N VAL A 42 15.30 10.06 0.91
CA VAL A 42 13.89 9.62 0.93
C VAL A 42 13.25 9.89 2.30
N ALA A 43 13.99 9.71 3.39
CA ALA A 43 13.52 10.04 4.74
C ALA A 43 13.40 11.56 4.99
N GLU A 44 14.23 12.37 4.32
CA GLU A 44 14.29 13.84 4.52
C GLU A 44 13.33 14.64 3.59
N GLN A 45 12.38 13.99 2.92
CA GLN A 45 11.33 14.58 2.05
C GLN A 45 11.79 15.47 0.87
N ARG A 46 13.05 15.88 0.78
CA ARG A 46 13.59 16.76 -0.25
C ARG A 46 14.02 15.98 -1.48
N PHE A 47 13.29 16.11 -2.60
CA PHE A 47 13.83 15.79 -3.93
C PHE A 47 13.09 16.53 -5.05
N ASP A 48 13.88 17.00 -6.03
CA ASP A 48 13.44 17.29 -7.40
C ASP A 48 13.17 15.95 -8.11
N SER A 49 11.97 15.79 -8.66
CA SER A 49 11.44 14.53 -9.18
C SER A 49 12.20 14.00 -10.40
N ARG A 50 12.84 14.89 -11.17
CA ARG A 50 13.45 14.54 -12.46
C ARG A 50 14.79 13.85 -12.33
N ASP A 51 15.66 14.30 -11.43
CA ASP A 51 16.99 13.73 -11.27
C ASP A 51 16.96 12.37 -10.57
N TYR A 52 16.01 12.19 -9.65
CA TYR A 52 15.77 10.90 -9.01
C TYR A 52 15.27 9.84 -10.01
N GLU A 53 14.32 10.22 -10.89
CA GLU A 53 13.80 9.29 -11.89
C GLU A 53 14.90 8.89 -12.90
N ARG A 54 15.71 9.86 -13.34
CA ARG A 54 16.86 9.59 -14.22
C ARG A 54 17.91 8.70 -13.54
N ALA A 55 18.25 8.95 -12.29
CA ALA A 55 19.16 8.10 -11.51
C ALA A 55 18.60 6.67 -11.37
N SER A 56 17.32 6.52 -11.05
CA SER A 56 16.71 5.19 -10.90
C SER A 56 16.69 4.37 -12.20
N GLN A 57 16.55 5.02 -13.35
CA GLN A 57 16.59 4.37 -14.66
C GLN A 57 18.01 3.94 -15.05
N LEU A 58 19.03 4.74 -14.70
CA LEU A 58 20.43 4.40 -14.95
C LEU A 58 20.93 3.25 -14.05
N TRP A 59 20.25 2.98 -12.94
CA TRP A 59 20.72 2.10 -11.86
C TRP A 59 20.23 0.64 -11.93
N LEU A 60 19.80 0.16 -13.11
CA LEU A 60 19.23 -1.20 -13.27
C LEU A 60 18.10 -1.48 -12.25
N ALA A 61 17.39 -0.45 -11.78
CA ALA A 61 16.31 -0.64 -10.84
C ALA A 61 15.24 -1.53 -11.47
N SER A 62 14.75 -2.50 -10.72
CA SER A 62 13.66 -3.35 -11.17
C SER A 62 12.45 -2.50 -11.56
N GLN A 63 11.70 -2.94 -12.57
CA GLN A 63 10.57 -2.19 -13.14
C GLN A 63 9.52 -1.80 -12.09
N ASP A 64 9.31 -2.67 -11.10
CA ASP A 64 8.42 -2.42 -9.95
C ASP A 64 8.95 -1.30 -9.03
N ARG A 65 10.25 -1.23 -8.79
CA ARG A 65 10.87 -0.14 -8.01
C ARG A 65 10.81 1.19 -8.75
N LEU A 66 11.04 1.19 -10.06
CA LEU A 66 10.85 2.39 -10.89
C LEU A 66 9.39 2.87 -10.83
N SER A 67 8.43 1.95 -10.93
CA SER A 67 7.01 2.26 -10.85
C SER A 67 6.61 2.77 -9.46
N PHE A 68 7.16 2.19 -8.39
CA PHE A 68 6.96 2.66 -7.02
C PHE A 68 7.43 4.10 -6.84
N ASN A 69 8.63 4.39 -7.35
CA ASN A 69 9.23 5.72 -7.32
C ASN A 69 8.38 6.73 -8.07
N ARG A 70 7.86 6.38 -9.25
CA ARG A 70 6.89 7.21 -9.98
C ARG A 70 5.63 7.50 -9.17
N GLY A 71 5.13 6.51 -8.42
CA GLY A 71 4.03 6.68 -7.48
C GLY A 71 4.34 7.73 -6.41
N VAL A 72 5.53 7.67 -5.80
CA VAL A 72 5.99 8.64 -4.79
C VAL A 72 6.08 10.05 -5.38
N LEU A 73 6.66 10.19 -6.57
CA LEU A 73 6.78 11.48 -7.26
C LEU A 73 5.40 12.06 -7.62
N ALA A 74 4.50 11.22 -8.13
CA ALA A 74 3.13 11.63 -8.44
C ALA A 74 2.37 12.08 -7.18
N TYR A 75 2.53 11.37 -6.06
CA TYR A 75 1.92 11.74 -4.78
C TYR A 75 2.43 13.09 -4.28
N LYS A 76 3.76 13.32 -4.32
CA LYS A 76 4.36 14.62 -3.97
C LYS A 76 3.84 15.75 -4.86
N ALA A 77 3.66 15.49 -6.15
CA ALA A 77 3.09 16.43 -7.10
C ALA A 77 1.56 16.62 -6.96
N GLN A 78 0.93 16.04 -5.93
CA GLN A 78 -0.52 16.06 -5.71
C GLN A 78 -1.34 15.43 -6.85
N ASN A 79 -0.71 14.68 -7.76
CA ASN A 79 -1.40 13.91 -8.78
C ASN A 79 -1.82 12.55 -8.18
N LEU A 80 -2.83 12.62 -7.31
CA LEU A 80 -3.33 11.46 -6.54
C LEU A 80 -3.82 10.31 -7.43
N PRO A 81 -4.56 10.53 -8.54
CA PRO A 81 -4.98 9.43 -9.42
C PRO A 81 -3.80 8.65 -10.00
N ARG A 82 -2.75 9.36 -10.45
CA ARG A 82 -1.55 8.73 -11.02
C ARG A 82 -0.73 8.02 -9.94
N ALA A 83 -0.64 8.61 -8.74
CA ALA A 83 0.00 7.96 -7.60
C ALA A 83 -0.69 6.63 -7.25
N ALA A 84 -2.02 6.63 -7.17
CA ALA A 84 -2.82 5.44 -6.90
C ALA A 84 -2.60 4.35 -7.96
N GLN A 85 -2.56 4.73 -9.24
CA GLN A 85 -2.29 3.79 -10.33
C GLN A 85 -0.92 3.11 -10.17
N PHE A 86 0.14 3.89 -9.95
CA PHE A 86 1.49 3.32 -9.81
C PHE A 86 1.63 2.42 -8.58
N PHE A 87 1.11 2.83 -7.43
CA PHE A 87 1.19 1.99 -6.23
C PHE A 87 0.34 0.73 -6.35
N ARG A 88 -0.84 0.80 -6.98
CA ARG A 88 -1.66 -0.38 -7.25
C ARG A 88 -0.92 -1.37 -8.14
N GLN A 89 -0.34 -0.89 -9.24
CA GLN A 89 0.45 -1.73 -10.13
C GLN A 89 1.58 -2.44 -9.37
N VAL A 90 2.35 -1.71 -8.57
CA VAL A 90 3.43 -2.31 -7.78
C VAL A 90 2.90 -3.33 -6.77
N SER A 91 1.80 -3.04 -6.07
CA SER A 91 1.23 -3.98 -5.10
C SER A 91 0.73 -5.28 -5.72
N GLN A 92 0.38 -5.27 -7.00
CA GLN A 92 -0.14 -6.43 -7.73
C GLN A 92 1.00 -7.23 -8.39
N ASP A 93 1.97 -6.54 -8.98
CA ASP A 93 2.92 -7.17 -9.90
C ASP A 93 4.26 -7.51 -9.26
N THR A 94 4.65 -6.84 -8.16
CA THR A 94 5.97 -7.06 -7.56
C THR A 94 6.07 -8.47 -6.95
N THR A 95 7.22 -9.11 -7.15
CA THR A 95 7.59 -10.37 -6.48
C THR A 95 8.16 -10.13 -5.07
N SER A 96 8.53 -8.89 -4.74
CA SER A 96 9.08 -8.54 -3.43
C SER A 96 7.96 -8.30 -2.42
N ALA A 97 7.84 -9.18 -1.42
CA ALA A 97 6.88 -9.00 -0.33
C ALA A 97 7.07 -7.66 0.40
N ALA A 98 8.32 -7.26 0.63
CA ALA A 98 8.64 -5.98 1.27
C ALA A 98 8.19 -4.77 0.43
N LEU A 99 8.40 -4.80 -0.89
CA LEU A 99 7.94 -3.73 -1.78
C LEU A 99 6.42 -3.70 -1.89
N ARG A 100 5.77 -4.87 -1.90
CA ARG A 100 4.32 -5.02 -1.90
C ARG A 100 3.68 -4.35 -0.68
N VAL A 101 4.20 -4.61 0.52
CA VAL A 101 3.77 -3.96 1.77
C VAL A 101 3.89 -2.45 1.67
N GLN A 102 5.02 -1.94 1.17
CA GLN A 102 5.23 -0.49 1.01
C GLN A 102 4.26 0.14 0.01
N ALA A 103 3.98 -0.55 -1.09
CA ALA A 103 3.05 -0.07 -2.11
C ALA A 103 1.61 -0.04 -1.58
N LEU A 104 1.17 -1.06 -0.84
CA LEU A 104 -0.14 -1.09 -0.18
C LEU A 104 -0.27 0.03 0.85
N HIS A 105 0.76 0.24 1.68
CA HIS A 105 0.80 1.36 2.62
C HIS A 105 0.63 2.72 1.90
N ASN A 106 1.42 2.97 0.86
CA ASN A 106 1.35 4.23 0.12
C ASN A 106 0.04 4.41 -0.63
N LEU A 107 -0.53 3.34 -1.19
CA LEU A 107 -1.88 3.38 -1.79
C LEU A 107 -2.94 3.74 -0.74
N GLY A 108 -2.81 3.21 0.49
CA GLY A 108 -3.63 3.62 1.62
C GLY A 108 -3.51 5.12 1.93
N MET A 109 -2.29 5.67 1.96
CA MET A 109 -2.09 7.12 2.15
C MET A 109 -2.72 7.96 1.01
N VAL A 110 -2.61 7.50 -0.24
CA VAL A 110 -3.25 8.18 -1.38
C VAL A 110 -4.76 8.18 -1.23
N MET A 111 -5.36 7.06 -0.81
CA MET A 111 -6.79 6.97 -0.54
C MET A 111 -7.23 7.89 0.62
N VAL A 112 -6.40 8.05 1.66
CA VAL A 112 -6.66 9.06 2.71
C VAL A 112 -6.69 10.47 2.11
N ALA A 113 -5.73 10.81 1.25
CA ALA A 113 -5.68 12.12 0.58
C ALA A 113 -6.90 12.35 -0.34
N LEU A 114 -7.41 11.28 -0.97
CA LEU A 114 -8.65 11.29 -1.76
C LEU A 114 -9.94 11.29 -0.90
N LYS A 115 -9.82 11.28 0.43
CA LYS A 115 -10.94 11.14 1.38
C LYS A 115 -11.72 9.82 1.26
N GLU A 116 -11.10 8.79 0.68
CA GLU A 116 -11.63 7.43 0.56
C GLU A 116 -11.24 6.59 1.78
N ALA A 117 -11.82 6.91 2.94
CA ALA A 117 -11.40 6.35 4.22
C ALA A 117 -11.53 4.81 4.29
N GLN A 118 -12.61 4.25 3.75
CA GLN A 118 -12.84 2.81 3.75
C GLN A 118 -11.81 2.08 2.87
N GLY A 119 -11.51 2.63 1.69
CA GLY A 119 -10.47 2.11 0.80
C GLY A 119 -9.09 2.16 1.45
N ALA A 120 -8.76 3.29 2.07
CA ALA A 120 -7.50 3.45 2.80
C ALA A 120 -7.34 2.41 3.91
N ALA A 121 -8.39 2.20 4.72
CA ALA A 121 -8.37 1.21 5.79
C ALA A 121 -8.14 -0.21 5.25
N HIS A 122 -8.77 -0.56 4.12
CA HIS A 122 -8.56 -1.85 3.47
C HIS A 122 -7.11 -2.04 3.02
N MET A 123 -6.49 -1.04 2.39
CA MET A 123 -5.10 -1.11 1.94
C MET A 123 -4.10 -1.26 3.10
N PHE A 124 -4.29 -0.52 4.20
CA PHE A 124 -3.44 -0.68 5.38
C PHE A 124 -3.60 -2.06 6.03
N LYS A 125 -4.82 -2.61 6.05
CA LYS A 125 -5.04 -3.98 6.55
C LYS A 125 -4.35 -5.02 5.68
N GLU A 126 -4.39 -4.89 4.36
CA GLU A 126 -3.66 -5.80 3.48
C GLU A 126 -2.14 -5.69 3.67
N ALA A 127 -1.61 -4.48 3.91
CA ALA A 127 -0.20 -4.31 4.26
C ALA A 127 0.15 -5.05 5.56
N LEU A 128 -0.67 -4.93 6.60
CA LEU A 128 -0.50 -5.60 7.89
C LEU A 128 -0.72 -7.11 7.82
N ARG A 129 -1.56 -7.60 6.90
CA ARG A 129 -1.72 -9.04 6.66
C ARG A 129 -0.45 -9.67 6.11
N LEU A 130 0.29 -8.93 5.27
CA LEU A 130 1.57 -9.37 4.72
C LEU A 130 2.74 -9.15 5.69
N ASN A 131 2.70 -8.08 6.48
CA ASN A 131 3.68 -7.79 7.51
C ASN A 131 2.99 -7.20 8.77
N PRO A 132 2.66 -8.04 9.77
CA PRO A 132 2.00 -7.59 10.99
C PRO A 132 2.80 -6.54 11.79
N GLU A 133 4.12 -6.51 11.61
CA GLU A 133 5.05 -5.62 12.31
C GLU A 133 5.27 -4.28 11.56
N ASP A 134 4.56 -3.99 10.47
CA ASP A 134 4.65 -2.69 9.79
C ASP A 134 3.99 -1.57 10.61
N MET A 135 4.76 -1.02 11.55
CA MET A 135 4.35 0.04 12.47
C MET A 135 3.78 1.27 11.75
N ARG A 136 4.21 1.55 10.51
CA ARG A 136 3.68 2.68 9.74
C ARG A 136 2.23 2.45 9.34
N SER A 137 1.91 1.27 8.78
CA SER A 137 0.53 0.93 8.42
C SER A 137 -0.36 0.83 9.64
N LYS A 138 0.14 0.24 10.73
CA LYS A 138 -0.59 0.18 12.01
C LYS A 138 -0.96 1.58 12.51
N PHE A 139 0.03 2.48 12.61
CA PHE A 139 -0.17 3.86 13.05
C PHE A 139 -1.19 4.62 12.18
N HIS A 140 -1.09 4.51 10.84
CA HIS A 140 -2.02 5.21 9.95
C HIS A 140 -3.44 4.63 10.00
N LEU A 141 -3.58 3.32 10.14
CA LEU A 141 -4.87 2.66 10.29
C LEU A 141 -5.57 3.08 11.59
N GLU A 142 -4.84 3.07 12.72
CA GLU A 142 -5.35 3.51 14.02
C GLU A 142 -5.80 4.98 13.96
N ARG A 143 -4.97 5.86 13.38
CA ARG A 143 -5.32 7.27 13.20
C ARG A 143 -6.56 7.46 12.33
N LEU A 144 -6.67 6.70 11.24
CA LEU A 144 -7.81 6.75 10.34
C LEU A 144 -9.12 6.33 11.03
N TYR A 145 -9.07 5.28 11.85
CA TYR A 145 -10.23 4.85 12.65
C TYR A 145 -10.64 5.91 13.68
N HIS A 146 -9.66 6.46 14.40
CA HIS A 146 -9.91 7.42 15.47
C HIS A 146 -10.54 8.73 14.96
N PHE A 147 -10.01 9.29 13.86
CA PHE A 147 -10.40 10.64 13.43
C PHE A 147 -11.46 10.67 12.33
N VAL A 148 -11.52 9.65 11.46
CA VAL A 148 -12.35 9.71 10.26
C VAL A 148 -13.54 8.77 10.35
N LEU A 149 -13.29 7.48 10.60
CA LEU A 149 -14.36 6.48 10.53
C LEU A 149 -15.30 6.52 11.75
N GLN A 150 -14.79 6.79 12.95
CA GLN A 150 -15.63 6.96 14.14
C GLN A 150 -16.53 8.20 14.07
N SER A 151 -16.06 9.26 13.40
CA SER A 151 -16.82 10.49 13.16
C SER A 151 -17.93 10.25 12.12
N GLN A 152 -17.64 9.52 11.05
CA GLN A 152 -18.63 9.18 10.03
C GLN A 152 -19.72 8.26 10.58
N SER A 153 -19.38 7.24 11.37
CA SER A 153 -20.38 6.31 11.93
C SER A 153 -21.38 7.01 12.84
N LYS A 154 -20.92 7.93 13.69
CA LYS A 154 -21.80 8.75 14.56
C LYS A 154 -22.70 9.69 13.76
N SER A 155 -22.22 10.25 12.64
CA SER A 155 -23.04 11.11 11.78
C SER A 155 -24.13 10.32 11.06
N SER A 156 -23.81 9.10 10.59
CA SER A 156 -24.75 8.25 9.88
C SER A 156 -25.86 7.73 10.80
N GLU A 157 -25.55 7.38 12.06
CA GLU A 157 -26.56 6.96 13.05
C GLU A 157 -27.52 8.10 13.43
N ALA A 158 -27.03 9.34 13.55
CA ALA A 158 -27.87 10.50 13.84
C ALA A 158 -28.89 10.80 12.72
N SER A 159 -28.55 10.53 11.46
CA SER A 159 -29.47 10.65 10.32
C SER A 159 -30.49 9.50 10.19
N VAL A 160 -30.28 8.35 10.83
CA VAL A 160 -31.27 7.25 10.85
C VAL A 160 -32.34 7.47 11.92
N GLN A 161 -32.04 8.22 12.99
CA GLN A 161 -33.01 8.53 14.06
C GLN A 161 -33.99 9.67 13.74
N GLN A 162 -33.93 10.28 12.54
CA GLN A 162 -34.87 11.32 12.11
C GLN A 162 -35.87 10.89 11.02
N ALA A 163 -35.99 9.59 10.70
CA ALA A 163 -37.15 9.12 9.95
C ALA A 163 -38.39 9.14 10.85
N PRO A 164 -39.42 9.98 10.60
CA PRO A 164 -40.65 9.98 11.39
C PRO A 164 -41.35 8.63 11.21
N GLY A 165 -41.71 8.03 12.34
CA GLY A 165 -42.20 6.66 12.41
C GLY A 165 -43.42 6.37 11.53
N ASN A 166 -43.46 5.15 11.01
CA ASN A 166 -44.71 4.51 10.66
C ASN A 166 -44.84 3.20 11.45
N ALA A 167 -45.10 3.36 12.75
CA ALA A 167 -45.60 2.32 13.62
C ALA A 167 -46.98 2.75 14.12
N LYS A 168 -48.02 2.47 13.34
CA LYS A 168 -49.37 2.30 13.87
C LYS A 168 -49.80 0.85 13.63
N LYS A 169 -49.63 0.03 14.67
CA LYS A 169 -50.46 -1.15 14.87
C LYS A 169 -51.72 -0.74 15.64
N GLN A 170 -52.80 -1.43 15.30
CA GLN A 170 -54.04 -1.69 16.06
C GLN A 170 -55.16 -0.65 16.05
N GLY A 171 -56.17 -0.96 15.23
CA GLY A 171 -57.58 -0.66 15.47
C GLY A 171 -58.38 -1.92 15.18
N GLN A 172 -58.63 -2.71 16.23
CA GLN A 172 -59.58 -3.81 16.22
C GLN A 172 -60.98 -3.19 16.42
N GLN A 173 -61.93 -3.51 15.53
CA GLN A 173 -63.35 -3.20 15.74
C GLN A 173 -64.20 -4.47 15.58
N PRO A 174 -65.24 -4.66 16.43
CA PRO A 174 -66.05 -5.87 16.47
C PRO A 174 -67.36 -5.77 15.66
N GLY A 175 -67.77 -6.90 15.06
CA GLY A 175 -69.14 -7.39 14.87
C GLY A 175 -70.17 -6.59 14.04
N GLN A 176 -70.72 -7.23 12.99
CA GLN A 176 -72.17 -7.53 12.88
C GLN A 176 -72.49 -8.43 11.67
N ASP A 177 -72.88 -9.66 11.98
CA ASP A 177 -74.03 -10.46 11.53
C ASP A 177 -74.63 -10.28 10.11
N GLY A 178 -74.85 -11.43 9.43
CA GLY A 178 -75.77 -11.48 8.29
C GLY A 178 -75.73 -12.70 7.37
N GLN A 179 -76.05 -13.89 7.90
CA GLN A 179 -76.78 -15.01 7.27
C GLN A 179 -76.52 -15.44 5.81
N GLY A 180 -76.21 -16.74 5.63
CA GLY A 180 -76.39 -17.45 4.36
C GLY A 180 -76.10 -18.95 4.48
N ARG A 181 -77.15 -19.74 4.73
CA ARG A 181 -77.16 -21.21 4.77
C ARG A 181 -76.76 -21.82 3.41
N GLY A 182 -76.09 -22.96 3.42
CA GLY A 182 -75.92 -23.80 2.23
C GLY A 182 -75.16 -25.08 2.53
N SER A 183 -75.88 -26.18 2.66
CA SER A 183 -75.42 -27.54 2.99
C SER A 183 -74.50 -28.17 1.96
N ALA A 184 -73.72 -29.14 2.45
CA ALA A 184 -73.32 -30.41 1.81
C ALA A 184 -72.67 -30.38 0.42
N ASP A 185 -71.45 -30.94 0.31
CA ASP A 185 -71.33 -32.24 -0.38
C ASP A 185 -70.02 -32.96 -0.02
N LYS A 186 -70.11 -34.29 0.07
CA LYS A 186 -69.00 -35.25 0.15
C LYS A 186 -68.63 -35.64 -1.27
N GLY A 187 -67.36 -35.89 -1.57
CA GLY A 187 -67.05 -36.69 -2.76
C GLY A 187 -65.60 -36.75 -3.19
N ILE A 188 -64.98 -37.88 -2.81
CA ILE A 188 -63.82 -38.58 -3.42
C ILE A 188 -62.45 -37.93 -3.22
#